data_AF-A0A7K8Y833-F1
#
_entry.id   AF-A0A7K8Y833-F1
#
_cell.length_a   1.000
_cell.length_b   1.000
_cell.length_c   1.000
_cell.angle_alpha   90.00
_cell.angle_beta   90.00
_cell.angle_gamma   90.00
#
_symmetry.space_group_name_H-M   'P 1'
#
loop_
_entity.id
_entity.type
_entity.pdbx_description
1 polymer ?
#
loop_
_entity_poly.entity_id
_entity_poly.type
_entity_poly.pdbx_seq_one_letter_code
_entity_poly.pdbx_strand_id
1 'polypeptide(L)'
;GYHADRWKKLLIPNSSPMKAYFDTTDKDPFCMYNYLLAITTWNKSIRRGFIKVKITDFAGNTIESKMNSEATTFQQYKRVKILTGFYEDIEKISKISLTFSTKTLIGPKHKLRILQMNLKSLNNPER
;
A
#
# COMPACT_ATOMS: atom_id res chain seq x y z
N GLY A 1 -13.39 -7.62 -16.13
CA GLY A 1 -14.49 -7.95 -15.21
C GLY A 1 -15.81 -7.39 -15.74
N TYR A 2 -16.92 -7.69 -15.08
CA TYR A 2 -18.28 -7.33 -15.53
C TYR A 2 -18.45 -5.84 -15.89
N HIS A 3 -17.84 -4.93 -15.13
CA HIS A 3 -17.90 -3.48 -15.35
C HIS A 3 -16.77 -2.89 -16.22
N ALA A 4 -16.08 -3.71 -17.01
CA ALA A 4 -15.00 -3.21 -17.89
C ALA A 4 -15.51 -2.29 -19.01
N ASP A 5 -16.79 -2.42 -19.37
CA ASP A 5 -17.49 -1.55 -20.32
C ASP A 5 -17.46 -0.07 -19.92
N ARG A 6 -17.39 0.23 -18.61
CA ARG A 6 -17.27 1.61 -18.10
C ARG A 6 -16.00 2.32 -18.58
N TRP A 7 -14.98 1.59 -19.01
CA TRP A 7 -13.73 2.15 -19.52
C TRP A 7 -13.78 2.49 -21.01
N LYS A 8 -14.87 2.17 -21.71
CA LYS A 8 -15.01 2.36 -23.17
C LYS A 8 -14.64 3.78 -23.63
N LYS A 9 -15.05 4.82 -22.89
CA LYS A 9 -14.74 6.23 -23.22
C LYS A 9 -13.25 6.56 -23.13
N LEU A 10 -12.50 5.87 -22.27
CA LEU A 10 -11.05 6.04 -22.11
C LEU A 10 -10.24 5.22 -23.13
N LEU A 11 -10.83 4.14 -23.65
CA LEU A 11 -10.17 3.21 -24.56
C LEU A 11 -10.30 3.61 -26.03
N ILE A 12 -11.44 4.17 -26.45
CA ILE A 12 -11.69 4.56 -27.85
C ILE A 12 -10.66 5.55 -28.42
N PRO A 13 -10.18 6.58 -27.67
CA PRO A 13 -9.21 7.53 -28.21
C PRO A 13 -7.82 6.94 -28.44
N ASN A 14 -7.49 5.84 -27.76
CA ASN A 14 -6.18 5.19 -27.83
C ASN A 14 -6.28 4.01 -28.81
N SER A 15 -5.87 4.21 -30.06
CA SER A 15 -5.85 3.19 -31.12
C SER A 15 -4.91 2.00 -30.85
N SER A 16 -4.19 2.01 -29.73
CA SER A 16 -3.28 0.95 -29.29
C SER A 16 -3.94 0.06 -28.23
N PRO A 17 -3.70 -1.27 -28.26
CA PRO A 17 -4.17 -2.18 -27.23
C PRO A 17 -3.71 -1.76 -25.82
N MET A 18 -4.66 -1.51 -24.92
CA MET A 18 -4.36 -1.18 -23.53
C MET A 18 -4.13 -2.45 -22.72
N LYS A 19 -3.06 -2.46 -21.93
CA LYS A 19 -2.79 -3.51 -20.93
C LYS A 19 -3.12 -2.98 -19.55
N ALA A 20 -3.82 -3.78 -18.76
CA ALA A 20 -4.12 -3.49 -17.36
C ALA A 20 -3.62 -4.65 -16.50
N TYR A 21 -3.02 -4.31 -15.37
CA TYR A 21 -2.46 -5.25 -14.41
C TYR A 21 -3.03 -4.94 -13.03
N PHE A 22 -3.41 -5.98 -12.31
CA PHE A 22 -3.88 -5.91 -10.93
C PHE A 22 -3.65 -7.27 -10.31
N ASP A 23 -3.37 -7.30 -9.01
CA ASP A 23 -3.36 -8.56 -8.28
C ASP A 23 -4.73 -8.82 -7.66
N THR A 24 -5.00 -10.09 -7.40
CA THR A 24 -6.19 -10.58 -6.75
C THR A 24 -5.80 -11.32 -5.48
N THR A 25 -6.74 -11.46 -4.54
CA THR A 25 -6.57 -12.42 -3.45
C THR A 25 -6.72 -13.86 -3.98
N ASP A 26 -6.31 -14.84 -3.19
CA ASP A 26 -6.47 -16.28 -3.42
C ASP A 26 -7.83 -16.83 -2.94
N LYS A 27 -8.68 -15.95 -2.39
CA LYS A 27 -9.98 -16.31 -1.81
C LYS A 27 -11.13 -15.67 -2.58
N ASP A 28 -12.19 -16.41 -2.84
CA ASP A 28 -13.45 -15.83 -3.35
C ASP A 28 -13.92 -14.65 -2.46
N PRO A 29 -14.36 -13.50 -3.01
CA PRO A 29 -14.61 -13.19 -4.44
C PRO A 29 -13.39 -12.64 -5.22
N PHE A 30 -12.17 -12.96 -4.79
CA PHE A 30 -10.89 -12.58 -5.41
C PHE A 30 -10.60 -11.07 -5.41
N CYS A 31 -11.36 -10.28 -4.65
CA CYS A 31 -11.18 -8.84 -4.50
C CYS A 31 -9.89 -8.45 -3.79
N MET A 32 -9.21 -7.42 -4.28
CA MET A 32 -8.11 -6.77 -3.58
C MET A 32 -8.26 -5.25 -3.61
N TYR A 33 -8.08 -4.64 -2.44
CA TYR A 33 -8.19 -3.21 -2.21
C TYR A 33 -6.80 -2.60 -2.06
N ASN A 34 -6.42 -1.80 -3.05
CA ASN A 34 -5.08 -1.25 -3.16
C ASN A 34 -5.02 0.17 -2.62
N TYR A 35 -3.97 0.44 -1.87
CA TYR A 35 -3.65 1.75 -1.36
C TYR A 35 -2.21 2.13 -1.74
N LEU A 36 -1.98 3.42 -1.93
CA LEU A 36 -0.67 4.00 -2.11
C LEU A 36 -0.23 4.64 -0.80
N LEU A 37 0.80 4.06 -0.17
CA LEU A 37 1.42 4.60 1.03
C LEU A 37 2.63 5.46 0.64
N ALA A 38 2.57 6.76 0.93
CA ALA A 38 3.70 7.67 0.81
C ALA A 38 4.34 7.91 2.19
N ILE A 39 5.64 7.66 2.32
CA ILE A 39 6.40 7.85 3.57
C ILE A 39 7.58 8.79 3.29
N THR A 40 7.77 9.76 4.19
CA THR A 40 9.00 10.56 4.28
C THR A 40 9.65 10.28 5.63
N THR A 41 10.94 9.96 5.68
CA THR A 41 11.66 9.64 6.92
C THR A 41 12.66 10.72 7.32
N TRP A 42 13.07 10.73 8.58
CA TRP A 42 14.08 11.68 9.11
C TRP A 42 15.27 10.96 9.77
N ASN A 43 15.46 9.67 9.49
CA ASN A 43 16.66 8.95 9.87
C ASN A 43 17.90 9.57 9.21
N LYS A 44 18.96 9.85 9.98
CA LYS A 44 20.26 10.28 9.43
C LYS A 44 20.88 9.21 8.52
N SER A 45 20.81 7.93 8.93
CA SER A 45 21.32 6.81 8.14
C SER A 45 20.24 6.20 7.27
N ILE A 46 20.66 5.70 6.10
CA ILE A 46 19.79 4.97 5.18
C ILE A 46 19.24 3.72 5.87
N ARG A 47 17.94 3.49 5.73
CA ARG A 47 17.27 2.28 6.21
C ARG A 47 16.74 1.50 5.02
N ARG A 48 16.96 0.20 5.00
CA ARG A 48 16.37 -0.70 4.00
C ARG A 48 15.60 -1.80 4.70
N GLY A 49 14.34 -2.01 4.30
CA GLY A 49 13.48 -2.98 4.95
C GLY A 49 12.09 -3.02 4.36
N PHE A 50 11.22 -3.79 4.99
CA PHE A 50 9.84 -3.97 4.59
C PHE A 50 8.91 -3.15 5.47
N ILE A 51 7.77 -2.78 4.90
CA ILE A 51 6.68 -2.13 5.62
C ILE A 51 5.47 -3.04 5.52
N LYS A 52 4.93 -3.41 6.68
CA LYS A 52 3.58 -3.95 6.79
C LYS A 52 2.67 -2.85 7.33
N VAL A 53 1.53 -2.66 6.70
CA VAL A 53 0.52 -1.69 7.08
C VAL A 53 -0.61 -2.40 7.79
N LYS A 54 -1.06 -1.84 8.90
CA LYS A 54 -2.26 -2.27 9.62
C LYS A 54 -3.22 -1.10 9.71
N ILE A 55 -4.45 -1.32 9.28
CA ILE A 55 -5.54 -0.34 9.32
C ILE A 55 -6.51 -0.79 10.41
N THR A 56 -7.03 0.17 11.16
CA THR A 56 -8.04 -0.04 12.19
C THR A 56 -9.23 0.88 11.95
N ASP A 57 -10.44 0.34 12.08
CA ASP A 57 -11.68 1.11 12.00
C ASP A 57 -12.06 1.73 13.37
N PHE A 58 -13.20 2.42 13.45
CA PHE A 58 -13.67 3.03 14.70
C PHE A 58 -14.26 2.01 15.69
N ALA A 59 -14.58 0.80 15.27
CA ALA A 59 -15.03 -0.30 16.13
C ALA A 59 -13.86 -1.12 16.72
N GLY A 60 -12.63 -0.87 16.25
CA GLY A 60 -11.42 -1.58 16.67
C GLY A 60 -11.09 -2.81 15.80
N ASN A 61 -11.86 -3.09 14.74
CA ASN A 61 -11.51 -4.15 13.79
C ASN A 61 -10.27 -3.75 13.00
N THR A 62 -9.43 -4.73 12.69
CA THR A 62 -8.15 -4.45 12.04
C THR A 62 -7.86 -5.38 10.89
N ILE A 63 -7.32 -4.81 9.81
CA ILE A 63 -6.84 -5.55 8.65
C ILE A 63 -5.37 -5.24 8.42
N GLU A 64 -4.65 -6.20 7.86
CA GLU A 64 -3.24 -6.05 7.53
C GLU A 64 -2.99 -6.16 6.03
N SER A 65 -2.03 -5.38 5.56
CA SER A 65 -1.58 -5.42 4.18
C SER A 65 -1.00 -6.78 3.84
N LYS A 66 -1.33 -7.28 2.66
CA LYS A 66 -0.59 -8.35 2.00
C LYS A 66 0.62 -7.72 1.33
N MET A 67 1.78 -8.18 1.78
CA MET A 67 3.06 -7.51 1.57
C MET A 67 3.50 -7.69 0.12
N ASN A 68 3.94 -6.60 -0.53
CA ASN A 68 4.82 -6.71 -1.69
C ASN A 68 6.20 -7.19 -1.25
N SER A 69 6.78 -8.14 -1.98
CA SER A 69 7.97 -8.91 -1.59
C SER A 69 9.29 -8.13 -1.59
N GLU A 70 9.28 -6.85 -1.96
CA GLU A 70 10.49 -6.04 -2.14
C GLU A 70 10.80 -5.11 -0.97
N ALA A 71 12.07 -5.16 -0.53
CA ALA A 71 12.56 -4.27 0.51
C ALA A 71 12.75 -2.85 -0.05
N THR A 72 12.16 -1.88 0.62
CA THR A 72 12.21 -0.46 0.28
C THR A 72 13.40 0.22 0.95
N THR A 73 14.05 1.14 0.24
CA THR A 73 15.14 1.98 0.76
C THR A 73 14.60 3.36 1.16
N PHE A 74 14.84 3.75 2.40
CA PHE A 74 14.44 5.02 3.00
C PHE A 74 15.68 5.88 3.24
N GLN A 75 15.70 7.06 2.62
CA GLN A 75 16.73 8.07 2.79
C GLN A 75 16.10 9.31 3.44
N GLN A 76 16.90 10.05 4.22
CA GLN A 76 16.42 11.23 4.94
C GLN A 76 15.72 12.22 3.98
N TYR A 77 14.52 12.66 4.36
CA TYR A 77 13.67 13.62 3.65
C TYR A 77 13.24 13.22 2.23
N LYS A 78 13.57 12.00 1.78
CA LYS A 78 13.06 11.48 0.51
C LYS A 78 11.71 10.82 0.71
N ARG A 79 10.74 11.24 -0.10
CA ARG A 79 9.42 10.61 -0.17
C ARG A 79 9.49 9.34 -1.00
N VAL A 80 9.05 8.24 -0.42
CA VAL A 80 8.94 6.93 -1.09
C VAL A 80 7.47 6.52 -1.16
N LYS A 81 7.07 5.90 -2.27
CA LYS A 81 5.70 5.40 -2.49
C LYS A 81 5.73 3.88 -2.51
N ILE A 82 4.83 3.25 -1.77
CA ILE A 82 4.71 1.80 -1.63
C ILE A 82 3.27 1.42 -1.97
N LEU A 83 3.09 0.49 -2.90
CA LEU A 83 1.79 -0.11 -3.19
C LEU A 83 1.51 -1.20 -2.15
N THR A 84 0.36 -1.10 -1.49
CA THR A 84 -0.07 -2.03 -0.44
C THR A 84 -1.48 -2.52 -0.72
N GLY A 85 -1.67 -3.84 -0.70
CA GLY A 85 -2.97 -4.47 -0.96
C GLY A 85 -3.61 -5.02 0.31
N PHE A 86 -4.93 -4.96 0.42
CA PHE A 86 -5.73 -5.54 1.49
C PHE A 86 -6.82 -6.42 0.89
N TYR A 87 -7.20 -7.48 1.60
CA TYR A 87 -8.27 -8.38 1.15
C TYR A 87 -9.66 -7.84 1.47
N GLU A 88 -9.74 -6.89 2.39
CA GLU A 88 -10.97 -6.26 2.86
C GLU A 88 -10.86 -4.75 2.72
N ASP A 89 -11.96 -4.06 2.42
CA ASP A 89 -12.01 -2.60 2.46
C ASP A 89 -12.51 -2.15 3.83
N ILE A 90 -11.79 -1.21 4.44
CA ILE A 90 -12.27 -0.48 5.62
C ILE A 90 -12.64 0.91 5.16
N GLU A 91 -13.92 1.26 5.29
CA GLU A 91 -14.40 2.55 4.84
C GLU A 91 -13.83 3.71 5.65
N LYS A 92 -14.02 3.66 6.96
CA LYS A 92 -13.63 4.73 7.87
C LYS A 92 -12.43 4.29 8.70
N ILE A 93 -11.27 4.80 8.31
CA ILE A 93 -10.00 4.51 8.97
C ILE A 93 -9.86 5.41 10.20
N SER A 94 -9.80 4.82 11.39
CA SER A 94 -9.52 5.53 12.64
C SER A 94 -8.02 5.63 12.91
N LYS A 95 -7.26 4.58 12.56
CA LYS A 95 -5.83 4.47 12.86
C LYS A 95 -5.08 3.68 11.79
N ILE A 96 -3.87 4.15 11.49
CA ILE A 96 -2.89 3.47 10.64
C ILE A 96 -1.68 3.15 11.50
N SER A 97 -1.26 1.89 11.48
CA SER A 97 -0.05 1.40 12.15
C SER A 97 0.92 0.81 11.12
N LEU A 98 2.21 1.05 11.31
CA LEU A 98 3.26 0.56 10.42
C LEU A 98 4.23 -0.31 11.20
N THR A 99 4.53 -1.49 10.66
CA THR A 99 5.61 -2.34 11.14
C THR A 99 6.75 -2.29 10.15
N PHE A 100 7.90 -1.79 10.59
CA PHE A 100 9.15 -1.85 9.85
C PHE A 100 9.94 -3.10 10.25
N SER A 101 10.38 -3.88 9.27
CA SER A 101 11.19 -5.07 9.48
C SER A 101 12.38 -5.13 8.53
N THR A 102 13.45 -5.80 8.96
CA THR A 102 14.64 -6.10 8.15
C THR A 102 14.74 -7.61 7.94
N LYS A 103 15.41 -8.08 6.88
CA LYS A 103 15.59 -9.53 6.64
C LYS A 103 16.37 -10.22 7.78
N THR A 104 17.23 -9.48 8.47
CA THR A 104 18.09 -10.02 9.53
C THR A 104 17.32 -10.17 10.83
N LEU A 105 17.20 -11.41 11.32
CA LEU A 105 16.64 -11.75 12.64
C LEU A 105 17.65 -11.53 13.78
N ILE A 106 18.95 -11.60 13.46
CA ILE A 106 20.07 -11.45 14.39
C ILE A 106 20.77 -10.13 14.06
N GLY A 107 20.76 -9.18 15.01
CA GLY A 107 21.39 -7.88 14.85
C GLY A 107 20.72 -6.75 15.62
N PRO A 108 21.28 -5.54 15.58
CA PRO A 108 20.73 -4.38 16.27
C PRO A 108 19.36 -4.01 15.68
N LYS A 109 18.36 -3.82 16.55
CA LYS A 109 17.02 -3.38 16.15
C LYS A 109 17.10 -1.97 15.52
N HIS A 110 16.85 -1.88 14.22
CA HIS A 110 16.83 -0.61 13.51
C HIS A 110 15.44 0.02 13.56
N LYS A 111 15.34 1.23 14.12
CA LYS A 111 14.11 2.02 14.13
C LYS A 111 14.00 2.87 12.87
N LEU A 112 12.86 2.79 12.18
CA LEU A 112 12.48 3.74 11.15
C LEU A 112 11.78 4.94 11.80
N ARG A 113 12.24 6.14 11.49
CA ARG A 113 11.74 7.40 12.04
C ARG A 113 11.00 8.14 10.92
N ILE A 114 9.68 8.12 11.00
CA ILE A 114 8.79 8.71 9.99
C ILE A 114 8.54 10.18 10.36
N LEU A 115 8.65 11.05 9.36
CA LEU A 115 8.31 12.47 9.45
C LEU A 115 6.88 12.71 8.99
N GLN A 116 6.50 12.11 7.86
CA GLN A 116 5.17 12.23 7.29
C GLN A 116 4.76 10.90 6.67
N MET A 117 3.48 10.56 6.81
CA MET A 117 2.85 9.46 6.09
C MET A 117 1.52 9.92 5.48
N ASN A 118 1.18 9.37 4.32
CA ASN A 118 -0.13 9.52 3.69
C ASN A 118 -0.52 8.18 3.06
N LEU A 119 -1.75 7.73 3.30
CA LEU A 119 -2.30 6.52 2.73
C LEU A 119 -3.50 6.91 1.85
N LYS A 120 -3.40 6.66 0.54
CA LYS A 120 -4.45 7.00 -0.42
C LYS A 120 -5.09 5.74 -1.00
N SER A 121 -6.42 5.63 -0.97
CA SER A 121 -7.13 4.54 -1.65
C SER A 121 -7.05 4.70 -3.16
N LEU A 122 -6.75 3.62 -3.88
CA LEU A 122 -6.75 3.59 -5.34
C LEU A 122 -8.10 3.13 -5.90
N ASN A 123 -8.80 2.27 -5.16
CA ASN A 123 -10.13 1.80 -5.54
C ASN A 123 -11.21 2.87 -5.30
N ASN A 124 -11.03 3.71 -4.27
CA ASN A 124 -11.95 4.79 -3.90
C ASN A 124 -11.18 6.12 -3.70
N PRO A 125 -10.77 6.81 -4.78
CA PRO A 125 -9.84 7.95 -4.70
C PRO A 125 -10.38 9.21 -4.02
N GLU A 126 -11.71 9.34 -3.91
CA GLU A 126 -12.41 10.48 -3.32
C GLU A 126 -12.54 10.39 -1.79
N ARG A 127 -12.02 9.31 -1.18
CA ARG A 127 -12.01 9.11 0.28
C ARG A 127 -10.89 9.88 0.98
#